data_AF-W0JS01-F1
#
_entry.id   AF-W0JS01-F1
#
_cell.length_a   1.000
_cell.length_b   1.000
_cell.length_c   1.000
_cell.angle_alpha   90.00
_cell.angle_beta   90.00
_cell.angle_gamma   90.00
#
_symmetry.space_group_name_H-M   'P 1'
#
loop_
_entity.id
_entity.type
_entity.pdbx_description
1 polymer ?
#
loop_
_entity_poly.entity_id
_entity_poly.type
_entity_poly.pdbx_seq_one_letter_code
_entity_poly.pdbx_strand_id
1 'polypeptide(L)'
;MSQQNSGETEFSAMTDAWSAMTRSFIRTTAAANRAAVSAMVPTTGMDRSDDDDSSLSDSDDQLPNGSAGATGESADAISAPIQSVDYSDLDWDFERTVDDPAHISVGDTVTFEKTLTDEDVRAFAHSSGDTNRLHLDDEFAAETRFGKRIVHGTLVSGLISAALARLPGLTIYLSQDLEFRGPVGIDDRVSARVEVVDALGNDQYRLETLVRDEDADETVVEGEAVVLIDGFPANS
;
A
#
# COMPACT_ATOMS: atom_id res chain seq x y z
N MET A 1 1.59 52.97 24.78
CA MET A 1 1.41 52.52 23.38
C MET A 1 2.74 51.94 22.94
N SER A 2 2.97 50.69 23.32
CA SER A 2 2.78 49.46 22.53
C SER A 2 4.08 49.08 21.83
N GLN A 3 4.84 48.24 22.55
CA GLN A 3 5.84 47.36 22.00
C GLN A 3 5.11 46.23 21.27
N GLN A 4 5.40 46.07 19.99
CA GLN A 4 5.23 44.85 19.20
C GLN A 4 6.13 45.05 17.98
N ASN A 5 7.23 44.31 17.87
CA ASN A 5 7.50 43.43 16.73
C ASN A 5 8.95 42.87 16.79
N SER A 6 9.18 41.90 17.68
CA SER A 6 10.43 41.12 17.71
C SER A 6 10.20 39.61 17.59
N GLY A 7 8.95 39.15 17.57
CA GLY A 7 8.58 37.73 17.49
C GLY A 7 8.32 37.23 16.07
N GLU A 8 7.86 38.10 15.15
CA GLU A 8 7.51 37.69 13.78
C GLU A 8 8.76 37.47 12.90
N THR A 9 9.84 38.22 13.15
CA THR A 9 11.10 38.12 12.41
C THR A 9 11.94 36.89 12.80
N GLU A 10 11.82 36.40 14.03
CA GLU A 10 12.55 35.22 14.49
C GLU A 10 11.89 33.91 13.99
N PHE A 11 10.56 33.90 13.91
CA PHE A 11 9.79 32.76 13.40
C PHE A 11 9.92 32.57 11.87
N SER A 12 10.00 33.67 11.11
CA SER A 12 10.23 33.62 9.65
C SER A 12 11.64 33.14 9.31
N ALA A 13 12.65 33.54 10.09
CA ALA A 13 14.03 33.09 9.90
C ALA A 13 14.21 31.59 10.22
N MET A 14 13.45 31.08 11.20
CA MET A 14 13.46 29.67 11.59
C MET A 14 12.75 28.77 10.56
N THR A 15 11.67 29.25 9.93
CA THR A 15 10.95 28.54 8.85
C THR A 15 11.73 28.51 7.54
N ASP A 16 12.48 29.57 7.22
CA ASP A 16 13.37 29.60 6.06
C ASP A 16 14.58 28.67 6.23
N ALA A 17 15.13 28.60 7.45
CA ALA A 17 16.22 27.66 7.78
C ALA A 17 15.76 26.20 7.74
N TRP A 18 14.54 25.90 8.18
CA TRP A 18 13.94 24.57 8.11
C TRP A 18 13.64 24.17 6.65
N SER A 19 13.11 25.09 5.83
CA SER A 19 12.88 24.87 4.38
C SER A 19 14.17 24.73 3.56
N ALA A 20 15.27 25.35 3.99
CA ALA A 20 16.59 25.18 3.37
C ALA A 20 17.24 23.82 3.73
N MET A 21 16.98 23.30 4.93
CA MET A 21 17.44 21.96 5.35
C MET A 21 16.69 20.83 4.62
N THR A 22 15.38 20.95 4.38
CA THR A 22 14.59 19.96 3.62
C THR A 22 15.05 19.85 2.17
N ARG A 23 15.46 20.96 1.54
CA ARG A 23 15.98 20.95 0.16
C ARG A 23 17.37 20.33 0.02
N SER A 24 18.15 20.22 1.11
CA SER A 24 19.47 19.58 1.07
C SER A 24 19.41 18.06 1.26
N PHE A 25 18.32 17.50 1.79
CA PHE A 25 18.18 16.05 2.01
C PHE A 25 17.69 15.28 0.79
N ILE A 26 16.97 15.93 -0.14
CA ILE A 26 16.39 15.33 -1.35
C ILE A 26 17.45 14.78 -2.34
N ARG A 27 18.74 15.11 -2.20
CA ARG A 27 19.80 14.54 -3.08
C ARG A 27 20.40 13.22 -2.60
N THR A 28 20.07 12.73 -1.40
CA THR A 28 20.81 11.60 -0.81
C THR A 28 20.10 10.25 -0.82
N THR A 29 18.78 10.19 -1.02
CA THR A 29 18.04 8.90 -1.01
C THR A 29 17.96 8.24 -2.40
N ALA A 30 18.08 9.00 -3.49
CA ALA A 30 18.09 8.45 -4.86
C ALA A 30 19.40 7.72 -5.25
N ALA A 31 20.47 7.85 -4.46
CA ALA A 31 21.72 7.11 -4.68
C ALA A 31 21.74 5.75 -3.98
N ALA A 32 21.07 5.62 -2.83
CA ALA A 32 21.07 4.39 -2.03
C ALA A 32 20.29 3.24 -2.71
N ASN A 33 19.17 3.53 -3.38
CA ASN A 33 18.35 2.49 -4.02
C ASN A 33 19.00 1.87 -5.27
N ARG A 34 19.94 2.56 -5.93
CA ARG A 34 20.65 1.97 -7.09
C ARG A 34 21.63 0.86 -6.71
N ALA A 35 22.18 0.88 -5.49
CA ALA A 35 23.11 -0.15 -5.03
C ALA A 35 22.41 -1.45 -4.62
N ALA A 36 21.18 -1.37 -4.12
CA ALA A 36 20.38 -2.55 -3.73
C ALA A 36 19.80 -3.30 -4.95
N VAL A 37 19.36 -2.57 -5.98
CA VAL A 37 18.75 -3.16 -7.20
C VAL A 37 19.76 -3.98 -8.02
N SER A 38 21.05 -3.63 -7.97
CA SER A 38 22.09 -4.36 -8.72
C SER A 38 22.45 -5.74 -8.11
N ALA A 39 22.00 -6.03 -6.88
CA ALA A 39 22.25 -7.30 -6.20
C ALA A 39 21.11 -8.33 -6.37
N MET A 40 19.99 -7.94 -6.99
CA MET A 40 18.79 -8.78 -7.14
C MET A 40 18.69 -9.47 -8.51
N VAL A 41 19.65 -9.26 -9.42
CA VAL A 41 19.70 -9.92 -10.73
C VAL A 41 20.49 -11.23 -10.62
N PRO A 42 19.91 -12.41 -10.88
CA PRO A 42 20.68 -13.65 -10.95
C PRO A 42 21.64 -13.60 -12.14
N THR A 43 22.94 -13.82 -11.89
CA THR A 43 23.89 -14.09 -12.95
C THR A 43 23.57 -15.46 -13.57
N THR A 44 22.89 -15.47 -14.72
CA THR A 44 22.75 -16.71 -15.49
C THR A 44 24.13 -17.07 -16.04
N GLY A 45 24.69 -18.13 -15.48
CA GLY A 45 25.98 -18.68 -15.86
C GLY A 45 25.99 -19.14 -17.30
N MET A 46 27.03 -18.71 -17.99
CA MET A 46 27.53 -19.28 -19.23
C MET A 46 28.09 -20.68 -18.91
N ASP A 47 27.50 -21.74 -19.44
CA ASP A 47 28.28 -22.93 -19.79
C ASP A 47 27.71 -23.61 -21.04
N ARG A 48 28.59 -23.85 -22.00
CA ARG A 48 28.34 -24.43 -23.32
C ARG A 48 29.52 -25.35 -23.64
N SER A 49 29.22 -26.64 -23.74
CA SER A 49 29.84 -27.69 -24.57
C SER A 49 29.36 -29.04 -24.03
N ASP A 50 29.18 -30.15 -24.72
CA ASP A 50 29.18 -30.66 -26.10
C ASP A 50 28.67 -32.12 -25.86
N ASP A 51 27.65 -32.67 -26.52
CA ASP A 51 27.61 -33.37 -27.82
C ASP A 51 27.02 -34.80 -27.60
N ASP A 52 26.23 -35.27 -28.57
CA ASP A 52 25.82 -36.65 -28.89
C ASP A 52 25.04 -37.49 -27.83
N ASP A 53 24.05 -38.33 -28.14
CA ASP A 53 23.74 -39.09 -29.34
C ASP A 53 22.22 -39.42 -29.39
N SER A 54 21.79 -39.68 -30.60
CA SER A 54 20.48 -40.01 -31.13
C SER A 54 19.90 -41.40 -30.75
N SER A 55 18.57 -41.48 -30.85
CA SER A 55 17.83 -42.44 -31.69
C SER A 55 16.92 -43.49 -31.00
N LEU A 56 15.69 -43.58 -31.57
CA LEU A 56 14.77 -44.74 -31.68
C LEU A 56 13.93 -45.09 -30.42
N SER A 57 12.63 -45.42 -30.48
CA SER A 57 11.71 -45.83 -31.55
C SER A 57 10.28 -45.96 -31.00
N ASP A 58 9.27 -45.82 -31.87
CA ASP A 58 7.96 -46.52 -31.93
C ASP A 58 7.02 -46.46 -30.70
N SER A 59 5.68 -46.37 -30.80
CA SER A 59 4.73 -46.73 -31.86
C SER A 59 3.33 -46.19 -31.51
N ASP A 60 2.49 -46.14 -32.54
CA ASP A 60 1.05 -45.83 -32.62
C ASP A 60 0.15 -46.34 -31.47
N ASP A 61 -0.92 -45.59 -31.12
CA ASP A 61 -2.28 -46.15 -31.23
C ASP A 61 -3.42 -45.10 -31.22
N GLN A 62 -4.55 -45.52 -31.77
CA GLN A 62 -5.69 -44.82 -32.37
C GLN A 62 -6.66 -43.99 -31.48
N LEU A 63 -7.33 -43.03 -32.14
CA LEU A 63 -8.54 -42.23 -31.83
C LEU A 63 -9.83 -43.11 -31.65
N PRO A 64 -11.11 -42.62 -31.50
CA PRO A 64 -11.67 -41.25 -31.54
C PRO A 64 -12.92 -40.93 -30.63
N ASN A 65 -13.35 -39.66 -30.71
CA ASN A 65 -14.72 -39.06 -30.67
C ASN A 65 -15.79 -39.41 -29.60
N GLY A 66 -16.37 -38.34 -29.04
CA GLY A 66 -17.72 -38.32 -28.47
C GLY A 66 -18.38 -36.95 -28.64
N SER A 67 -19.47 -36.88 -29.40
CA SER A 67 -20.24 -35.67 -29.70
C SER A 67 -21.62 -35.64 -29.02
N ALA A 68 -22.06 -34.42 -28.70
CA ALA A 68 -23.45 -33.91 -28.72
C ALA A 68 -24.40 -34.19 -27.54
N GLY A 69 -25.09 -33.12 -27.10
CA GLY A 69 -26.35 -33.19 -26.34
C GLY A 69 -26.69 -31.90 -25.58
N ALA A 70 -27.56 -31.07 -26.15
CA ALA A 70 -28.06 -29.80 -25.62
C ALA A 70 -29.16 -29.96 -24.57
N THR A 71 -29.32 -28.97 -23.67
CA THR A 71 -30.59 -28.32 -23.27
C THR A 71 -30.30 -27.17 -22.30
N GLY A 72 -30.88 -25.99 -22.54
CA GLY A 72 -30.72 -24.82 -21.67
C GLY A 72 -31.79 -24.73 -20.58
N GLU A 73 -31.54 -23.86 -19.60
CA GLU A 73 -32.52 -22.90 -19.06
C GLU A 73 -31.83 -21.88 -18.12
N SER A 74 -32.14 -20.61 -18.39
CA SER A 74 -32.11 -19.39 -17.55
C SER A 74 -31.33 -19.35 -16.23
N ALA A 75 -30.33 -18.46 -16.16
CA ALA A 75 -30.36 -17.23 -15.34
C ALA A 75 -28.96 -16.58 -15.34
N ASP A 76 -28.66 -15.74 -16.34
CA ASP A 76 -27.40 -14.99 -16.34
C ASP A 76 -27.52 -13.79 -15.38
N ALA A 77 -27.50 -14.10 -14.08
CA ALA A 77 -26.79 -13.23 -13.16
C ALA A 77 -25.31 -13.42 -13.49
N ILE A 78 -24.70 -12.45 -14.17
CA ILE A 78 -23.25 -12.45 -14.40
C ILE A 78 -22.59 -12.27 -13.04
N SER A 79 -22.35 -13.39 -12.35
CA SER A 79 -21.40 -13.47 -11.26
C SER A 79 -20.02 -13.57 -11.89
N ALA A 80 -19.33 -12.43 -12.05
CA ALA A 80 -17.89 -12.47 -12.16
C ALA A 80 -17.34 -12.72 -10.75
N PRO A 81 -16.59 -13.80 -10.49
CA PRO A 81 -15.90 -13.95 -9.22
C PRO A 81 -14.71 -12.99 -9.27
N ILE A 82 -14.84 -11.80 -8.70
CA ILE A 82 -13.64 -11.04 -8.34
C ILE A 82 -13.01 -11.85 -7.21
N GLN A 83 -11.86 -12.48 -7.47
CA GLN A 83 -11.11 -13.26 -6.47
C GLN A 83 -10.75 -12.45 -5.21
N SER A 84 -10.94 -11.13 -5.23
CA SER A 84 -10.69 -10.23 -4.09
C SER A 84 -11.74 -10.30 -2.98
N VAL A 85 -12.95 -10.85 -3.25
CA VAL A 85 -14.05 -10.85 -2.27
C VAL A 85 -13.83 -11.87 -1.14
N ASP A 86 -13.04 -12.92 -1.39
CA ASP A 86 -12.75 -13.96 -0.39
C ASP A 86 -11.96 -13.44 0.82
N TYR A 87 -11.32 -12.27 0.68
CA TYR A 87 -10.49 -11.63 1.70
C TYR A 87 -10.97 -10.22 2.08
N SER A 88 -12.16 -9.80 1.62
CA SER A 88 -12.74 -8.51 1.96
C SER A 88 -13.74 -8.64 3.11
N ASP A 89 -13.68 -7.72 4.07
CA ASP A 89 -14.75 -7.53 5.04
C ASP A 89 -15.89 -6.71 4.42
N LEU A 90 -17.13 -6.95 4.87
CA LEU A 90 -18.32 -6.26 4.33
C LEU A 90 -18.37 -4.78 4.72
N ASP A 91 -17.72 -4.42 5.83
CA ASP A 91 -17.70 -3.05 6.37
C ASP A 91 -16.59 -2.19 5.75
N TRP A 92 -15.86 -2.71 4.76
CA TRP A 92 -14.79 -1.98 4.10
C TRP A 92 -15.28 -1.32 2.82
N ASP A 93 -14.96 -0.03 2.68
CA ASP A 93 -15.24 0.74 1.48
C ASP A 93 -13.93 1.04 0.74
N PHE A 94 -14.00 1.05 -0.59
CA PHE A 94 -12.88 1.52 -1.40
C PHE A 94 -13.36 2.05 -2.75
N GLU A 95 -12.57 2.97 -3.30
CA GLU A 95 -12.79 3.54 -4.62
C GLU A 95 -11.45 3.64 -5.34
N ARG A 96 -11.47 3.53 -6.68
CA ARG A 96 -10.30 3.74 -7.52
C ARG A 96 -10.67 4.40 -8.83
N THR A 97 -9.73 5.14 -9.42
CA THR A 97 -9.93 5.83 -10.71
C THR A 97 -9.52 5.00 -11.92
N VAL A 98 -8.79 3.90 -11.71
CA VAL A 98 -8.24 3.04 -12.75
C VAL A 98 -8.39 1.57 -12.41
N ASP A 99 -8.84 0.77 -13.38
CA ASP A 99 -9.10 -0.66 -13.23
C ASP A 99 -8.09 -1.58 -13.94
N ASP A 100 -7.33 -1.05 -14.90
CA ASP A 100 -6.38 -1.80 -15.72
C ASP A 100 -4.94 -1.39 -15.37
N PRO A 101 -4.07 -2.32 -14.95
CA PRO A 101 -2.68 -2.01 -14.61
C PRO A 101 -1.91 -1.36 -15.77
N ALA A 102 -2.26 -1.67 -17.03
CA ALA A 102 -1.58 -1.10 -18.19
C ALA A 102 -1.91 0.39 -18.44
N HIS A 103 -2.87 0.95 -17.71
CA HIS A 103 -3.38 2.31 -17.91
C HIS A 103 -3.13 3.24 -16.71
N ILE A 104 -2.40 2.79 -15.69
CA ILE A 104 -2.06 3.62 -14.53
C ILE A 104 -1.24 4.84 -14.96
N SER A 105 -1.72 6.02 -14.58
CA SER A 105 -1.16 7.32 -14.94
C SER A 105 -1.05 8.25 -13.72
N VAL A 106 -0.25 9.31 -13.85
CA VAL A 106 -0.19 10.37 -12.83
C VAL A 106 -1.58 10.98 -12.63
N GLY A 107 -1.98 11.15 -11.38
CA GLY A 107 -3.30 11.60 -10.95
C GLY A 107 -4.28 10.47 -10.64
N ASP A 108 -3.95 9.20 -10.95
CA ASP A 108 -4.77 8.07 -10.55
C ASP A 108 -4.73 7.83 -9.05
N THR A 109 -5.89 7.51 -8.48
CA THR A 109 -6.05 7.42 -7.04
C THR A 109 -6.79 6.17 -6.61
N VAL A 110 -6.48 5.73 -5.39
CA VAL A 110 -7.22 4.69 -4.68
C VAL A 110 -7.47 5.18 -3.27
N THR A 111 -8.69 5.04 -2.79
CA THR A 111 -9.06 5.25 -1.39
C THR A 111 -9.52 3.93 -0.80
N PHE A 112 -9.10 3.62 0.42
CA PHE A 112 -9.61 2.54 1.24
C PHE A 112 -10.05 3.08 2.59
N GLU A 113 -11.16 2.60 3.11
CA GLU A 113 -11.74 3.09 4.35
C GLU A 113 -12.30 1.96 5.20
N LYS A 114 -12.08 2.04 6.51
CA LYS A 114 -12.71 1.17 7.51
C LYS A 114 -12.76 1.84 8.88
N THR A 115 -13.59 1.32 9.77
CA THR A 115 -13.53 1.64 11.20
C THR A 115 -12.41 0.86 11.88
N LEU A 116 -11.61 1.52 12.72
CA LEU A 116 -10.54 0.87 13.51
C LEU A 116 -11.03 0.53 14.91
N THR A 117 -11.32 -0.75 15.13
CA THR A 117 -11.97 -1.24 16.35
C THR A 117 -11.00 -1.59 17.48
N ASP A 118 -11.51 -1.79 18.69
CA ASP A 118 -10.72 -2.35 19.81
C ASP A 118 -10.16 -3.74 19.48
N GLU A 119 -10.87 -4.52 18.66
CA GLU A 119 -10.39 -5.82 18.17
C GLU A 119 -9.17 -5.66 17.27
N ASP A 120 -9.18 -4.72 16.32
CA ASP A 120 -8.03 -4.40 15.48
C ASP A 120 -6.81 -4.00 16.33
N VAL A 121 -7.00 -3.15 17.34
CA VAL A 121 -5.94 -2.71 18.26
C VAL A 121 -5.32 -3.90 19.00
N ARG A 122 -6.15 -4.80 19.52
CA ARG A 122 -5.66 -6.00 20.23
C ARG A 122 -4.98 -6.99 19.30
N ALA A 123 -5.55 -7.22 18.12
CA ALA A 123 -4.97 -8.10 17.09
C ALA A 123 -3.62 -7.56 16.60
N PHE A 124 -3.51 -6.24 16.41
CA PHE A 124 -2.26 -5.58 16.07
C PHE A 124 -1.23 -5.71 17.19
N ALA A 125 -1.59 -5.46 18.45
CA ALA A 125 -0.70 -5.64 19.58
C ALA A 125 -0.17 -7.09 19.69
N HIS A 126 -1.03 -8.08 19.42
CA HIS A 126 -0.65 -9.49 19.41
C HIS A 126 0.33 -9.84 18.28
N SER A 127 0.03 -9.40 17.06
CA SER A 127 0.82 -9.72 15.86
C SER A 127 2.14 -8.96 15.77
N SER A 128 2.14 -7.68 16.15
CA SER A 128 3.32 -6.81 16.13
C SER A 128 4.21 -6.94 17.36
N GLY A 129 3.64 -7.38 18.50
CA GLY A 129 4.29 -7.35 19.81
C GLY A 129 4.28 -5.97 20.49
N ASP A 130 3.71 -4.93 19.86
CA ASP A 130 3.57 -3.61 20.49
C ASP A 130 2.45 -3.62 21.53
N THR A 131 2.85 -3.88 22.76
CA THR A 131 1.97 -3.96 23.94
C THR A 131 2.02 -2.70 24.80
N ASN A 132 2.36 -1.55 24.20
CA ASN A 132 2.35 -0.28 24.92
C ASN A 132 0.97 -0.03 25.56
N ARG A 133 0.96 0.21 26.87
CA ARG A 133 -0.25 0.40 27.68
C ARG A 133 -1.13 1.53 27.17
N LEU A 134 -0.55 2.53 26.49
CA LEU A 134 -1.31 3.62 25.87
C LEU A 134 -2.43 3.13 24.94
N HIS A 135 -2.27 1.97 24.31
CA HIS A 135 -3.24 1.41 23.37
C HIS A 135 -4.20 0.39 24.03
N LEU A 136 -3.87 -0.11 25.22
CA LEU A 136 -4.51 -1.32 25.79
C LEU A 136 -5.13 -1.13 27.17
N ASP A 137 -4.74 -0.08 27.89
CA ASP A 137 -5.12 0.15 29.29
C ASP A 137 -5.78 1.52 29.45
N ASP A 138 -7.09 1.53 29.74
CA ASP A 138 -7.89 2.74 29.92
C ASP A 138 -7.42 3.60 31.09
N GLU A 139 -7.05 2.99 32.23
CA GLU A 139 -6.61 3.71 33.42
C GLU A 139 -5.28 4.40 33.15
N PHE A 140 -4.33 3.70 32.52
CA PHE A 140 -3.06 4.29 32.13
C PHE A 140 -3.25 5.42 31.11
N ALA A 141 -4.06 5.19 30.07
CA ALA A 141 -4.25 6.17 29.00
C ALA A 141 -4.92 7.46 29.50
N ALA A 142 -5.84 7.36 30.47
CA ALA A 142 -6.48 8.50 31.13
C ALA A 142 -5.50 9.44 31.84
N GLU A 143 -4.35 8.93 32.30
CA GLU A 143 -3.29 9.73 32.93
C GLU A 143 -2.34 10.40 31.91
N THR A 144 -2.44 10.04 30.64
CA THR A 144 -1.60 10.62 29.57
C THR A 144 -2.21 11.89 29.01
N ARG A 145 -1.43 12.63 28.20
CA ARG A 145 -1.91 13.82 27.48
C ARG A 145 -3.10 13.54 26.54
N PHE A 146 -3.34 12.29 26.17
CA PHE A 146 -4.45 11.90 25.29
C PHE A 146 -5.76 11.70 26.06
N GLY A 147 -5.70 11.41 27.37
CA GLY A 147 -6.88 11.25 28.24
C GLY A 147 -7.75 10.01 27.95
N LYS A 148 -7.45 9.25 26.91
CA LYS A 148 -8.10 7.98 26.53
C LYS A 148 -7.12 7.15 25.68
N ARG A 149 -7.43 5.87 25.48
CA ARG A 149 -6.68 5.02 24.55
C ARG A 149 -6.80 5.55 23.12
N ILE A 150 -5.74 5.37 22.36
CA ILE A 150 -5.65 5.71 20.94
C ILE A 150 -5.16 4.50 20.16
N VAL A 151 -5.45 4.46 18.87
CA VAL A 151 -4.98 3.39 17.98
C VAL A 151 -3.46 3.49 17.77
N HIS A 152 -2.77 2.37 17.57
CA HIS A 152 -1.35 2.37 17.21
C HIS A 152 -1.14 3.12 15.89
N GLY A 153 -0.19 4.05 15.85
CA GLY A 153 0.11 4.79 14.62
C GLY A 153 0.46 3.87 13.45
N THR A 154 1.20 2.79 13.70
CA THR A 154 1.54 1.80 12.66
C THR A 154 0.34 0.97 12.19
N LEU A 155 -0.67 0.76 13.04
CA LEU A 155 -1.93 0.15 12.61
C LEU A 155 -2.69 1.10 11.67
N VAL A 156 -2.75 2.39 12.03
CA VAL A 156 -3.35 3.44 11.19
C VAL A 156 -2.65 3.52 9.83
N SER A 157 -1.31 3.56 9.80
CA SER A 157 -0.57 3.58 8.52
C SER A 157 -0.69 2.28 7.72
N GLY A 158 -1.09 1.17 8.36
CA GLY A 158 -1.42 -0.09 7.69
C GLY A 158 -2.55 0.05 6.65
N LEU A 159 -3.44 1.04 6.79
CA LEU A 159 -4.48 1.31 5.80
C LEU A 159 -3.92 1.76 4.45
N ILE A 160 -2.71 2.36 4.43
CA ILE A 160 -2.01 2.67 3.17
C ILE A 160 -1.72 1.38 2.42
N SER A 161 -1.26 0.33 3.12
CA SER A 161 -1.04 -0.98 2.50
C SER A 161 -2.34 -1.56 1.92
N ALA A 162 -3.46 -1.39 2.64
CA ALA A 162 -4.77 -1.82 2.16
C ALA A 162 -5.19 -1.06 0.89
N ALA A 163 -4.99 0.27 0.85
CA ALA A 163 -5.24 1.08 -0.35
C ALA A 163 -4.35 0.65 -1.54
N LEU A 164 -3.05 0.47 -1.31
CA LEU A 164 -2.12 -0.01 -2.34
C LEU A 164 -2.51 -1.39 -2.88
N ALA A 165 -3.03 -2.29 -2.04
CA ALA A 165 -3.50 -3.61 -2.48
C ALA A 165 -4.73 -3.55 -3.42
N ARG A 166 -5.37 -2.39 -3.57
CA ARG A 166 -6.51 -2.16 -4.47
C ARG A 166 -6.14 -1.45 -5.77
N LEU A 167 -4.88 -1.01 -5.91
CA LEU A 167 -4.33 -0.67 -7.21
C LEU A 167 -4.46 -1.88 -8.16
N PRO A 168 -4.76 -1.65 -9.44
CA PRO A 168 -4.89 -2.75 -10.37
C PRO A 168 -3.53 -3.39 -10.64
N GLY A 169 -3.48 -4.72 -10.75
CA GLY A 169 -2.24 -5.48 -10.91
C GLY A 169 -1.66 -6.01 -9.59
N LEU A 170 -0.47 -6.60 -9.68
CA LEU A 170 0.29 -7.08 -8.54
C LEU A 170 1.19 -5.96 -8.00
N THR A 171 0.74 -5.32 -6.91
CA THR A 171 1.48 -4.21 -6.30
C THR A 171 2.51 -4.69 -5.29
N ILE A 172 3.77 -4.34 -5.50
CA ILE A 172 4.90 -4.59 -4.62
C ILE A 172 5.30 -3.28 -3.93
N TYR A 173 5.21 -3.27 -2.61
CA TYR A 173 5.45 -2.09 -1.78
C TYR A 173 6.95 -1.96 -1.45
N LEU A 174 7.66 -1.06 -2.14
CA LEU A 174 9.12 -0.97 -2.09
C LEU A 174 9.64 -0.09 -0.96
N SER A 175 9.00 1.06 -0.73
CA SER A 175 9.37 1.98 0.35
C SER A 175 8.20 2.84 0.78
N GLN A 176 8.24 3.30 2.03
CA GLN A 176 7.29 4.23 2.60
C GLN A 176 7.99 5.20 3.56
N ASP A 177 7.71 6.49 3.40
CA ASP A 177 8.03 7.55 4.37
C ASP A 177 6.73 8.06 5.01
N LEU A 178 6.74 8.36 6.32
CA LEU A 178 5.52 8.76 7.07
C LEU A 178 5.79 9.91 8.05
N GLU A 179 4.82 10.81 8.16
CA GLU A 179 4.70 11.81 9.21
C GLU A 179 3.35 11.67 9.92
N PHE A 180 3.38 11.41 11.23
CA PHE A 180 2.18 11.34 12.07
C PHE A 180 1.78 12.74 12.53
N ARG A 181 0.57 13.17 12.15
CA ARG A 181 0.01 14.50 12.41
C ARG A 181 -0.88 14.54 13.65
N GLY A 182 -1.59 13.44 13.92
CA GLY A 182 -2.55 13.36 15.02
C GLY A 182 -2.80 11.92 15.48
N PRO A 183 -3.41 11.75 16.67
CA PRO A 183 -3.88 10.45 17.13
C PRO A 183 -5.21 10.07 16.43
N VAL A 184 -5.50 8.77 16.39
CA VAL A 184 -6.80 8.24 15.98
C VAL A 184 -7.43 7.55 17.19
N GLY A 185 -8.72 7.78 17.44
CA GLY A 185 -9.48 7.12 18.48
C GLY A 185 -9.91 5.70 18.08
N ILE A 186 -10.19 4.90 19.10
CA ILE A 186 -10.79 3.58 18.89
C ILE A 186 -12.25 3.77 18.45
N ASP A 187 -12.68 2.97 17.49
CA ASP A 187 -13.97 3.01 16.80
C ASP A 187 -14.18 4.20 15.85
N ASP A 188 -13.13 5.01 15.61
CA ASP A 188 -13.18 6.08 14.60
C ASP A 188 -13.10 5.49 13.17
N ARG A 189 -13.78 6.15 12.23
CA ARG A 189 -13.76 5.84 10.80
C ARG A 189 -12.53 6.47 10.15
N VAL A 190 -11.72 5.66 9.46
CA VAL A 190 -10.42 6.10 8.93
C VAL A 190 -10.28 5.73 7.46
N SER A 191 -9.85 6.69 6.65
CA SER A 191 -9.56 6.48 5.23
C SER A 191 -8.07 6.63 4.94
N ALA A 192 -7.56 5.84 4.00
CA ALA A 192 -6.26 6.03 3.38
C ALA A 192 -6.44 6.25 1.87
N ARG A 193 -5.91 7.37 1.38
CA ARG A 193 -5.83 7.71 -0.03
C ARG A 193 -4.39 7.62 -0.51
N VAL A 194 -4.21 7.00 -1.67
CA VAL A 194 -2.96 7.00 -2.42
C VAL A 194 -3.18 7.63 -3.78
N GLU A 195 -2.25 8.46 -4.23
CA GLU A 195 -2.31 9.16 -5.51
C GLU A 195 -0.99 9.01 -6.25
N VAL A 196 -1.02 8.55 -7.50
CA VAL A 196 0.17 8.46 -8.34
C VAL A 196 0.65 9.86 -8.70
N VAL A 197 1.82 10.26 -8.20
CA VAL A 197 2.39 11.59 -8.44
C VAL A 197 3.56 11.57 -9.43
N ASP A 198 4.19 10.42 -9.64
CA ASP A 198 5.28 10.27 -10.62
C ASP A 198 5.39 8.84 -11.16
N ALA A 199 5.76 8.72 -12.43
CA ALA A 199 6.08 7.46 -13.10
C ALA A 199 7.60 7.34 -13.24
N LEU A 200 8.21 6.48 -12.42
CA LEU A 200 9.66 6.36 -12.31
C LEU A 200 10.27 5.46 -13.41
N GLY A 201 9.42 4.79 -14.20
CA GLY A 201 9.80 3.83 -15.24
C GLY A 201 10.02 2.42 -14.71
N ASN A 202 10.06 1.42 -15.61
CA ASN A 202 10.09 -0.01 -15.26
C ASN A 202 8.95 -0.38 -14.29
N ASP A 203 7.75 0.08 -14.59
CA ASP A 203 6.53 -0.17 -13.83
C ASP A 203 6.58 0.28 -12.36
N GLN A 204 7.50 1.20 -12.05
CA GLN A 204 7.60 1.84 -10.73
C GLN A 204 6.89 3.18 -10.70
N TYR A 205 6.20 3.41 -9.60
CA TYR A 205 5.41 4.61 -9.35
C TYR A 205 5.73 5.17 -7.98
N ARG A 206 5.74 6.51 -7.90
CA ARG A 206 5.75 7.25 -6.65
C ARG A 206 4.33 7.69 -6.34
N LEU A 207 3.91 7.49 -5.11
CA LEU A 207 2.58 7.87 -4.66
C LEU A 207 2.65 8.80 -3.46
N GLU A 208 1.83 9.84 -3.46
CA GLU A 208 1.48 10.54 -2.22
C GLU A 208 0.53 9.63 -1.43
N THR A 209 0.72 9.56 -0.12
CA THR A 209 -0.10 8.76 0.79
C THR A 209 -0.65 9.64 1.89
N LEU A 210 -1.96 9.60 2.09
CA LEU A 210 -2.65 10.41 3.08
C LEU A 210 -3.64 9.54 3.85
N VAL A 211 -3.63 9.62 5.17
CA VAL A 211 -4.61 8.96 6.05
C VAL A 211 -5.39 10.01 6.82
N ARG A 212 -6.72 9.93 6.79
CA ARG A 212 -7.63 10.82 7.50
C ARG A 212 -8.43 10.06 8.54
N ASP A 213 -8.69 10.74 9.64
CA ASP A 213 -9.81 10.43 10.53
C ASP A 213 -11.04 11.16 9.98
N GLU A 214 -12.00 10.39 9.48
CA GLU A 214 -13.22 10.90 8.83
C GLU A 214 -14.21 11.47 9.86
N ASP A 215 -14.18 10.98 11.10
CA ASP A 215 -15.06 11.47 12.16
C ASP A 215 -14.57 12.82 12.70
N ALA A 216 -13.25 13.00 12.78
CA ALA A 216 -12.62 14.27 13.17
C ALA A 216 -12.45 15.26 12.00
N ASP A 217 -12.55 14.79 10.75
CA ASP A 217 -12.21 15.54 9.53
C ASP A 217 -10.77 16.07 9.53
N GLU A 218 -9.83 15.26 10.03
CA GLU A 218 -8.43 15.64 10.21
C GLU A 218 -7.48 14.66 9.48
N THR A 219 -6.43 15.20 8.85
CA THR A 219 -5.33 14.37 8.35
C THR A 219 -4.48 13.90 9.54
N VAL A 220 -4.33 12.58 9.68
CA VAL A 220 -3.61 11.95 10.80
C VAL A 220 -2.25 11.39 10.40
N VAL A 221 -2.08 11.03 9.12
CA VAL A 221 -0.79 10.60 8.55
C VAL A 221 -0.62 11.15 7.15
N GLU A 222 0.59 11.61 6.81
CA GLU A 222 0.99 12.00 5.47
C GLU A 222 2.31 11.33 5.11
N GLY A 223 2.58 11.12 3.83
CA GLY A 223 3.79 10.45 3.40
C GLY A 223 3.90 10.22 1.90
N GLU A 224 4.90 9.44 1.53
CA GLU A 224 5.09 8.96 0.16
C GLU A 224 5.43 7.46 0.14
N ALA A 225 4.87 6.77 -0.84
CA ALA A 225 5.20 5.39 -1.18
C ALA A 225 5.99 5.34 -2.50
N VAL A 226 6.83 4.32 -2.64
CA VAL A 226 7.26 3.83 -3.96
C VAL A 226 6.80 2.39 -4.10
N VAL A 227 6.16 2.09 -5.23
CA VAL A 227 5.68 0.75 -5.56
C VAL A 227 6.15 0.32 -6.94
N LEU A 228 6.16 -0.98 -7.17
CA LEU A 228 6.25 -1.60 -8.48
C LEU A 228 4.94 -2.35 -8.75
N ILE A 229 4.39 -2.22 -9.96
CA ILE A 229 3.10 -2.83 -10.31
C ILE A 229 3.29 -3.75 -11.51
N ASP A 230 3.27 -5.05 -11.26
CA ASP A 230 3.34 -6.06 -12.31
C ASP A 230 1.93 -6.38 -12.85
N GLY A 231 1.86 -6.82 -14.10
CA GLY A 231 0.67 -7.53 -14.60
C GLY A 231 0.47 -8.85 -13.84
N PHE A 232 -0.78 -9.29 -13.70
CA PHE A 232 -1.02 -10.61 -13.11
C PHE A 232 -0.36 -11.72 -13.97
N PRO A 233 0.25 -12.73 -13.34
CA PRO A 233 0.77 -13.86 -14.09
C PRO A 233 -0.37 -14.49 -14.91
N ALA A 234 -0.10 -14.74 -16.20
CA ALA A 234 -1.04 -15.50 -17.02
C ALA A 234 -1.19 -16.89 -16.39
N ASN A 235 -2.41 -17.24 -15.98
CA ASN A 235 -2.75 -18.48 -15.26
C ASN A 235 -1.89 -19.68 -15.73
N SER A 236 -1.10 -20.23 -14.80
CA SER A 236 -0.48 -21.55 -14.90
C SER A 236 -1.40 -22.63 -14.39
#